data_AF-A0A6J4N8C8-F1
#
_entry.id   AF-A0A6J4N8C8-F1
#
_cell.length_a   1.000
_cell.length_b   1.000
_cell.length_c   1.000
_cell.angle_alpha   90.00
_cell.angle_beta   90.00
_cell.angle_gamma   90.00
#
_symmetry.space_group_name_H-M   'P 1'
#
loop_
_entity.id
_entity.type
_entity.pdbx_description
1 polymer ?
#
loop_
_entity_poly.entity_id
_entity_poly.type
_entity_poly.pdbx_seq_one_letter_code
_entity_poly.pdbx_strand_id
1 'polypeptide(L)'
;DAARDAIAHADVPAYGDGRLAPHEWLRTSDGRLLKTDCVGHDADHTLVGRQPVAWDVAGAMVEWGLDESSARPLLDGFRAAGGRVAPLPALSIYVAAYAAFRVGMCSMCAAMCGHDPAEQARLRTAEESYKGQLTAALSTCT
;
A
#
# COMPACT_ATOMS: atom_id res chain seq x y z
N ASP A 1 20.57 15.30 13.03
CA ASP A 1 20.53 14.78 11.65
C ASP A 1 19.06 14.65 11.30
N ALA A 2 18.52 15.63 10.57
CA ALA A 2 17.08 15.90 10.52
C ALA A 2 16.24 14.74 9.95
N ALA A 3 16.88 13.81 9.22
CA ALA A 3 16.26 12.58 8.72
C ALA A 3 16.07 11.52 9.82
N ARG A 4 16.90 11.50 10.87
CA ARG A 4 16.77 10.58 12.02
C ARG A 4 15.68 11.01 13.00
N ASP A 5 15.47 12.31 13.15
CA ASP A 5 14.44 12.85 14.06
C ASP A 5 13.03 12.81 13.45
N ALA A 6 12.91 12.59 12.14
CA ALA A 6 11.64 12.48 11.42
C ALA A 6 10.88 11.17 11.66
N ILE A 7 11.51 10.18 12.30
CA ILE A 7 10.95 8.85 12.59
C ILE A 7 10.59 8.75 14.09
N ALA A 8 10.01 9.81 14.66
CA ALA A 8 9.36 9.72 15.96
C ALA A 8 7.98 9.08 15.79
N HIS A 9 7.91 7.75 15.93
CA HIS A 9 6.71 6.94 15.70
C HIS A 9 5.52 7.21 16.65
N ALA A 10 5.70 8.00 17.72
CA ALA A 10 4.71 8.09 18.80
C ALA A 10 3.47 8.97 18.48
N ASP A 11 3.57 9.93 17.55
CA ASP A 11 2.51 10.92 17.29
C ASP A 11 1.79 10.75 15.95
N VAL A 12 2.18 9.77 15.14
CA VAL A 12 1.53 9.47 13.85
C VAL A 12 0.47 8.40 14.09
N PRO A 13 -0.80 8.62 13.70
CA PRO A 13 -1.83 7.60 13.81
C PRO A 13 -1.35 6.29 13.18
N ALA A 14 -1.57 5.16 13.85
CA ALA A 14 -1.32 3.84 13.27
C ALA A 14 -2.25 3.60 12.08
N TYR A 15 -1.85 2.73 11.16
CA TYR A 15 -2.79 2.23 10.15
C TYR A 15 -3.92 1.45 10.81
N GLY A 16 -5.10 1.49 10.21
CA GLY A 16 -6.28 0.78 10.70
C GLY A 16 -6.57 -0.48 9.89
N ASP A 17 -6.38 -0.40 8.57
CA ASP A 17 -6.79 -1.42 7.61
C ASP A 17 -5.60 -2.27 7.16
N GLY A 18 -4.54 -1.71 6.58
CA GLY A 18 -3.38 -2.45 6.09
C GLY A 18 -3.57 -3.12 4.73
N ARG A 19 -4.81 -3.15 4.21
CA ARG A 19 -5.17 -3.86 2.97
C ARG A 19 -6.06 -3.01 2.06
N LEU A 20 -5.51 -2.05 1.31
CA LEU A 20 -6.33 -1.13 0.49
C LEU A 20 -6.59 -1.55 -0.97
N ALA A 21 -6.48 -2.84 -1.28
CA ALA A 21 -6.61 -3.34 -2.65
C ALA A 21 -8.03 -3.19 -3.23
N PRO A 22 -8.18 -2.99 -4.57
CA PRO A 22 -9.49 -2.78 -5.19
C PRO A 22 -10.54 -3.87 -4.91
N HIS A 23 -10.12 -5.13 -4.78
CA HIS A 23 -11.02 -6.26 -4.52
C HIS A 23 -11.63 -6.25 -3.10
N GLU A 24 -11.13 -5.40 -2.21
CA GLU A 24 -11.66 -5.21 -0.86
C GLU A 24 -12.83 -4.18 -0.82
N TRP A 25 -13.24 -3.68 -1.99
CA TRP A 25 -14.27 -2.66 -2.11
C TRP A 25 -15.39 -3.11 -3.04
N LEU A 26 -16.62 -2.94 -2.57
CA LEU A 26 -17.83 -3.15 -3.36
C LEU A 26 -18.39 -1.80 -3.79
N ARG A 27 -18.73 -1.68 -5.07
CA ARG A 27 -19.51 -0.55 -5.57
C ARG A 27 -20.99 -0.91 -5.55
N THR A 28 -21.75 -0.21 -4.73
CA THR A 28 -23.21 -0.36 -4.65
C THR A 28 -23.89 0.23 -5.89
N SER A 29 -25.17 -0.10 -6.10
CA SER A 29 -25.96 0.41 -7.24
C SER A 29 -26.15 1.93 -7.21
N ASP A 30 -26.08 2.56 -6.03
CA ASP A 30 -26.14 4.03 -5.87
C ASP A 30 -24.77 4.71 -6.01
N GLY A 31 -23.72 3.93 -6.28
CA GLY A 31 -22.37 4.41 -6.53
C GLY A 31 -21.48 4.54 -5.30
N ARG A 32 -21.99 4.30 -4.08
CA ARG A 32 -21.16 4.26 -2.87
C ARG A 32 -20.18 3.10 -2.92
N LEU A 33 -18.97 3.33 -2.41
CA LEU A 33 -17.98 2.30 -2.14
C LEU A 33 -18.13 1.80 -0.70
N LEU A 34 -18.24 0.48 -0.55
CA LEU A 34 -18.29 -0.20 0.74
C LEU A 34 -17.05 -1.09 0.88
N LYS A 35 -16.30 -0.90 1.96
CA LYS A 35 -15.17 -1.75 2.31
C LYS A 35 -15.67 -3.07 2.90
N THR A 36 -15.10 -4.20 2.47
CA THR A 36 -15.51 -5.54 2.93
C THR A 36 -14.82 -6.01 4.21
N ASP A 37 -13.61 -5.52 4.48
CA ASP A 37 -12.83 -5.79 5.68
C ASP A 37 -12.01 -4.55 6.05
N CYS A 38 -11.88 -4.20 7.32
CA CYS A 38 -11.22 -2.95 7.73
C CYS A 38 -10.41 -3.01 9.02
N VAL A 39 -10.24 -4.19 9.64
CA VAL A 39 -9.57 -4.32 10.94
C VAL A 39 -8.83 -5.65 11.09
N GLY A 40 -7.84 -5.70 11.99
CA GLY A 40 -7.19 -6.95 12.43
C GLY A 40 -5.89 -7.31 11.71
N HIS A 41 -5.45 -6.46 10.78
CA HIS A 41 -4.22 -6.69 10.02
C HIS A 41 -2.95 -6.26 10.77
N ASP A 42 -3.05 -5.70 11.98
CA ASP A 42 -1.88 -5.39 12.83
C ASP A 42 -1.23 -6.64 13.44
N ALA A 43 -1.92 -7.78 13.37
CA ALA A 43 -1.48 -9.08 13.86
C ALA A 43 -1.46 -10.16 12.76
N ASP A 44 -1.46 -9.77 11.49
CA ASP A 44 -1.42 -10.75 10.40
C ASP A 44 -0.05 -11.44 10.26
N HIS A 45 -0.01 -12.47 9.42
CA HIS A 45 1.21 -13.27 9.22
C HIS A 45 2.20 -12.63 8.24
N THR A 46 2.03 -11.36 7.87
CA THR A 46 2.89 -10.69 6.86
C THR A 46 4.16 -10.08 7.45
N LEU A 47 4.36 -10.17 8.78
CA LEU A 47 5.49 -9.61 9.53
C LEU A 47 5.66 -8.08 9.40
N VAL A 48 4.75 -7.39 8.70
CA VAL A 48 4.71 -5.93 8.59
C VAL A 48 4.49 -5.32 9.98
N GLY A 49 3.63 -5.92 10.79
CA GLY A 49 3.30 -5.45 12.13
C GLY A 49 2.69 -4.04 12.11
N ARG A 50 2.61 -3.37 13.26
CA ARG A 50 2.04 -2.01 13.35
C ARG A 50 2.90 -0.99 12.59
N GLN A 51 2.25 -0.24 11.69
CA GLN A 51 2.84 0.83 10.87
C GLN A 51 2.06 2.14 11.07
N PRO A 52 2.61 3.31 10.72
CA PRO A 52 1.82 4.54 10.64
C PRO A 52 0.79 4.48 9.52
N VAL A 53 -0.19 5.39 9.56
CA VAL A 53 -1.24 5.53 8.53
C VAL A 53 -0.70 5.79 7.11
N ALA A 54 0.56 6.23 7.01
CA ALA A 54 1.27 6.31 5.74
C ALA A 54 1.34 4.95 5.01
N TRP A 55 1.30 3.83 5.73
CA TRP A 55 1.22 2.49 5.16
C TRP A 55 -0.11 2.25 4.42
N ASP A 56 -1.25 2.67 5.00
CA ASP A 56 -2.55 2.60 4.33
C ASP A 56 -2.58 3.47 3.08
N VAL A 57 -2.12 4.72 3.19
CA VAL A 57 -2.09 5.66 2.06
C VAL A 57 -1.20 5.12 0.94
N ALA A 58 0.00 4.64 1.27
CA ALA A 58 0.91 4.02 0.32
C ALA A 58 0.32 2.76 -0.31
N GLY A 59 -0.35 1.93 0.48
CA GLY A 59 -1.06 0.74 0.01
C GLY A 59 -2.15 1.10 -1.01
N ALA A 60 -2.98 2.11 -0.73
CA ALA A 60 -3.95 2.57 -1.72
C ALA A 60 -3.27 3.07 -3.00
N MET A 61 -2.19 3.84 -2.90
CA MET A 61 -1.48 4.32 -4.08
C MET A 61 -0.95 3.16 -4.93
N VAL A 62 -0.29 2.18 -4.32
CA VAL A 62 0.29 1.03 -5.02
C VAL A 62 -0.79 0.11 -5.62
N GLU A 63 -1.82 -0.23 -4.84
CA GLU A 63 -2.84 -1.18 -5.28
C GLU A 63 -3.77 -0.62 -6.36
N TRP A 64 -3.96 0.71 -6.39
CA TRP A 64 -4.77 1.40 -7.39
C TRP A 64 -3.93 1.99 -8.53
N GLY A 65 -2.60 1.83 -8.50
CA GLY A 65 -1.70 2.36 -9.53
C GLY A 65 -1.67 3.87 -9.61
N LEU A 66 -1.76 4.56 -8.46
CA LEU A 66 -1.78 6.02 -8.37
C LEU A 66 -0.36 6.55 -8.20
N ASP A 67 0.07 7.40 -9.14
CA ASP A 67 1.23 8.26 -9.00
C ASP A 67 0.93 9.50 -8.13
N GLU A 68 1.92 10.35 -7.87
CA GLU A 68 1.74 11.55 -7.04
C GLU A 68 0.62 12.49 -7.55
N SER A 69 0.42 12.55 -8.88
CA SER A 69 -0.57 13.43 -9.49
C SER A 69 -1.99 12.86 -9.36
N SER A 70 -2.15 11.59 -9.74
CA SER A 70 -3.42 10.86 -9.69
C SER A 70 -3.84 10.49 -8.26
N ALA A 71 -2.92 10.49 -7.29
CA ALA A 71 -3.23 10.34 -5.88
C ALA A 71 -3.84 11.61 -5.25
N ARG A 72 -3.77 12.78 -5.90
CA ARG A 72 -4.26 14.06 -5.31
C ARG A 72 -5.70 13.98 -4.78
N PRO A 73 -6.70 13.45 -5.51
CA PRO A 73 -8.07 13.36 -5.00
C PRO A 73 -8.18 12.49 -3.75
N LEU A 74 -7.43 11.38 -3.68
CA LEU A 74 -7.36 10.52 -2.51
C LEU A 74 -6.76 11.26 -1.31
N LEU A 75 -5.62 11.92 -1.51
CA LEU A 75 -4.92 12.63 -0.44
C LEU A 75 -5.74 13.82 0.08
N ASP A 76 -6.39 14.56 -0.80
CA ASP A 76 -7.24 15.70 -0.42
C ASP A 76 -8.52 15.24 0.29
N GLY A 77 -9.16 14.17 -0.20
CA GLY A 77 -10.29 13.56 0.48
C GLY A 77 -9.93 13.04 1.88
N PHE A 78 -8.76 12.40 2.02
CA PHE A 78 -8.28 11.92 3.31
C PHE A 78 -8.00 13.07 4.28
N ARG A 79 -7.38 14.17 3.82
CA ARG A 79 -7.18 15.39 4.62
C ARG A 79 -8.50 16.03 5.03
N ALA A 80 -9.46 16.13 4.11
CA ALA A 80 -10.79 16.68 4.39
C ALA A 80 -11.56 15.87 5.43
N ALA A 81 -11.31 14.55 5.50
CA ALA A 81 -11.84 13.66 6.52
C ALA A 81 -11.09 13.74 7.88
N GLY A 82 -10.11 14.65 8.02
CA GLY A 82 -9.31 14.82 9.24
C GLY A 82 -8.03 13.98 9.29
N GLY A 83 -7.72 13.24 8.22
CA GLY A 83 -6.50 12.46 8.11
C GLY A 83 -5.24 13.32 7.99
N ARG A 84 -4.14 12.84 8.57
CA ARG A 84 -2.81 13.48 8.47
C ARG A 84 -1.92 12.66 7.54
N VAL A 85 -1.59 13.21 6.38
CA VAL A 85 -0.67 12.59 5.41
C VAL A 85 0.75 13.06 5.69
N ALA A 86 1.70 12.14 5.69
CA ALA A 86 3.12 12.50 5.70
C ALA A 86 3.48 13.38 4.47
N PRO A 87 4.51 14.23 4.56
CA PRO A 87 5.04 14.91 3.38
C PRO A 87 5.39 13.92 2.26
N LEU A 88 5.26 14.33 1.00
CA LEU A 88 5.48 13.44 -0.16
C LEU A 88 6.83 12.67 -0.11
N PRO A 89 7.97 13.28 0.27
CA PRO A 89 9.23 12.53 0.36
C PRO A 89 9.22 11.42 1.41
N ALA A 90 8.47 11.58 2.50
CA ALA A 90 8.32 10.52 3.49
C ALA A 90 7.31 9.47 3.02
N LEU A 91 6.24 9.89 2.34
CA LEU A 91 5.23 8.97 1.78
C LEU A 91 5.82 8.08 0.67
N SER A 92 6.71 8.61 -0.18
CA SER A 92 7.36 7.84 -1.26
C SER A 92 8.18 6.66 -0.73
N ILE A 93 8.81 6.80 0.45
CA ILE A 93 9.48 5.70 1.14
C ILE A 93 8.49 4.58 1.49
N TYR A 94 7.30 4.93 1.99
CA TYR A 94 6.25 3.94 2.28
C TYR A 94 5.67 3.31 1.01
N VAL A 95 5.54 4.07 -0.08
CA VAL A 95 5.13 3.53 -1.40
C VAL A 95 6.15 2.51 -1.89
N ALA A 96 7.45 2.81 -1.81
CA ALA A 96 8.50 1.88 -2.16
C ALA A 96 8.48 0.64 -1.24
N ALA A 97 8.34 0.82 0.08
CA ALA A 97 8.29 -0.28 1.03
C ALA A 97 7.08 -1.20 0.79
N TYR A 98 5.90 -0.63 0.54
CA TYR A 98 4.68 -1.39 0.25
C TYR A 98 4.79 -2.15 -1.08
N ALA A 99 5.33 -1.52 -2.13
CA ALA A 99 5.58 -2.18 -3.41
C ALA A 99 6.57 -3.35 -3.27
N ALA A 100 7.66 -3.17 -2.53
CA ALA A 100 8.62 -4.23 -2.24
C ALA A 100 7.98 -5.40 -1.47
N PHE A 101 7.14 -5.10 -0.48
CA PHE A 101 6.35 -6.10 0.22
C PHE A 101 5.47 -6.92 -0.75
N ARG A 102 4.76 -6.25 -1.67
CA ARG A 102 3.93 -6.94 -2.67
C ARG A 102 4.74 -7.78 -3.65
N VAL A 103 5.94 -7.32 -4.07
CA VAL A 103 6.87 -8.13 -4.86
C VAL A 103 7.24 -9.42 -4.11
N GLY A 104 7.63 -9.30 -2.84
CA GLY A 104 7.98 -10.45 -2.00
C GLY A 104 6.83 -11.45 -1.85
N MET A 105 5.62 -10.94 -1.54
CA MET A 105 4.42 -11.77 -1.44
C MET A 105 4.10 -12.51 -2.74
N CYS A 106 4.07 -11.81 -3.88
CA CYS A 106 3.79 -12.42 -5.17
C CYS A 106 4.85 -13.47 -5.55
N SER A 107 6.13 -13.17 -5.32
CA SER A 107 7.24 -14.09 -5.61
C SER A 107 7.16 -15.37 -4.78
N MET A 108 6.96 -15.23 -3.46
CA MET A 108 6.82 -16.36 -2.53
C MET A 108 5.61 -17.23 -2.89
N CYS A 109 4.43 -16.63 -3.09
CA CYS A 109 3.23 -17.37 -3.46
C CYS A 109 3.39 -18.07 -4.81
N ALA A 110 3.97 -17.41 -5.83
CA ALA A 110 4.20 -18.02 -7.14
C ALA A 110 5.13 -19.25 -7.05
N ALA A 111 6.12 -19.23 -6.15
CA ALA A 111 7.00 -20.37 -5.92
C ALA A 111 6.28 -21.56 -5.26
N MET A 112 5.26 -21.29 -4.44
CA MET A 112 4.46 -22.31 -3.74
C MET A 112 3.30 -22.86 -4.59
N CYS A 113 2.81 -22.10 -5.57
CA CYS A 113 1.69 -22.47 -6.45
C CYS A 113 2.09 -23.38 -7.63
N GLY A 114 3.12 -24.23 -7.50
CA GLY A 114 3.59 -25.08 -8.61
C GLY A 114 2.55 -26.08 -9.15
N HIS A 115 1.50 -26.36 -8.38
CA HIS A 115 0.38 -27.22 -8.77
C HIS A 115 -0.70 -26.50 -9.60
N ASP A 116 -0.67 -25.17 -9.69
CA ASP A 116 -1.62 -24.36 -10.45
C ASP A 116 -0.86 -23.38 -11.36
N PRO A 117 -0.58 -23.79 -12.62
CA PRO A 117 0.16 -22.96 -13.56
C PRO A 117 -0.52 -21.62 -13.89
N ALA A 118 -1.86 -21.57 -13.84
CA ALA A 118 -2.60 -20.35 -14.15
C ALA A 118 -2.43 -19.33 -13.02
N GLU A 119 -2.57 -19.77 -11.77
CA GLU A 119 -2.34 -18.90 -10.61
C GLU A 119 -0.87 -18.48 -10.50
N GLN A 120 0.06 -19.39 -10.74
CA GLN A 120 1.48 -19.06 -10.78
C GLN A 120 1.77 -17.97 -11.84
N ALA A 121 1.21 -18.09 -13.05
CA ALA A 121 1.38 -17.08 -14.09
C ALA A 121 0.79 -15.73 -13.68
N ARG A 122 -0.42 -15.72 -13.10
CA ARG A 122 -1.07 -14.50 -12.59
C ARG A 122 -0.21 -13.80 -11.53
N LEU A 123 0.35 -14.57 -10.59
CA LEU A 123 1.21 -14.04 -9.53
C LEU A 123 2.52 -13.46 -10.08
N ARG A 124 3.13 -14.09 -11.09
CA ARG A 124 4.33 -13.54 -11.76
C ARG A 124 4.03 -12.24 -12.52
N THR A 125 2.89 -12.16 -13.20
CA THR A 125 2.46 -10.89 -13.83
C THR A 125 2.26 -9.79 -12.79
N ALA A 126 1.65 -10.10 -11.65
CA ALA A 126 1.50 -9.15 -10.56
C ALA A 126 2.86 -8.74 -9.97
N GLU A 127 3.78 -9.69 -9.76
CA GLU A 127 5.15 -9.43 -9.29
C GLU A 127 5.86 -8.42 -10.20
N GLU A 128 5.83 -8.61 -11.52
CA GLU A 128 6.44 -7.69 -12.48
C GLU A 128 5.79 -6.31 -12.45
N SER A 129 4.47 -6.23 -12.29
CA SER A 129 3.78 -4.94 -12.11
C SER A 129 4.27 -4.20 -10.86
N TYR A 130 4.35 -4.88 -9.71
CA TYR A 130 4.84 -4.27 -8.48
C TYR A 130 6.33 -3.93 -8.53
N LYS A 131 7.16 -4.69 -9.27
CA LYS A 131 8.57 -4.32 -9.53
C LYS A 131 8.66 -3.01 -10.29
N GLY A 132 7.84 -2.82 -11.33
CA GLY A 132 7.78 -1.57 -12.07
C GLY A 132 7.44 -0.38 -11.16
N GLN A 133 6.44 -0.55 -10.28
CA GLN A 133 6.07 0.47 -9.30
C GLN A 133 7.18 0.74 -8.28
N LEU A 134 7.85 -0.31 -7.78
CA LEU A 134 8.99 -0.19 -6.87
C LEU A 134 10.14 0.62 -7.51
N THR A 135 10.51 0.29 -8.75
CA THR A 135 11.56 1.03 -9.48
C THR A 135 11.20 2.50 -9.67
N ALA A 136 9.95 2.80 -10.00
CA ALA A 136 9.47 4.17 -10.11
C ALA A 136 9.56 4.91 -8.76
N ALA A 137 9.07 4.29 -7.68
CA ALA A 137 9.09 4.87 -6.34
C ALA A 137 10.52 5.14 -5.84
N LEU A 138 11.45 4.21 -6.06
CA LEU A 138 12.87 4.39 -5.68
C LEU A 138 13.53 5.55 -6.43
N SER A 139 13.12 5.80 -7.68
CA SER A 139 13.64 6.92 -8.48
C SER A 139 13.14 8.28 -7.98
N THR A 140 12.04 8.31 -7.22
CA THR A 140 11.49 9.54 -6.59
C THR A 140 11.97 9.77 -5.15
N CYS A 141 12.65 8.77 -4.55
CA CYS A 141 13.19 8.87 -3.19
C CYS A 141 14.58 9.53 -3.13
N THR A 142 15.17 9.87 -4.28
CA THR A 142 16.52 10.45 -4.41
C THR A 142 16.43 11.95 -4.64
#